data_AF-A0AAI8VDT5-F1
#
_entry.id   AF-A0AAI8VDT5-F1
#
_cell.length_a   1.000
_cell.length_b   1.000
_cell.length_c   1.000
_cell.angle_alpha   90.00
_cell.angle_beta   90.00
_cell.angle_gamma   90.00
#
_symmetry.space_group_name_H-M   'P 1'
#
loop_
_entity.id
_entity.type
_entity.pdbx_description
1 polymer ?
#
loop_
_entity_poly.entity_id
_entity_poly.type
_entity_poly.pdbx_seq_one_letter_code
_entity_poly.pdbx_strand_id
1 'polypeptide(L)'
;MPITPCSLRRHNRPLCPFFRCLPTAAVPNVRPTAPPKAIVIDIARTRLVHDTYRNEYRADSVLSNRVNLRTQKRLAASVIGCGKRKVWLDPNEVSEISNANSRQTIRKLVSDGLIIRKPVTMHSRSRARELNLARRDGRHRGFGKRKGTADARMPQQVLWMRRLRVLRRLLVKYRASGKIDKHLYHELYHSSKGNAFKHKRALVEHIHRAKAEKARERALEEEMTAKRQKNKAARERKMERQTAKRNALAGEDEE
;
A
#
# COMPACT_ATOMS: atom_id res chain seq x y z
N MET A 1 9.30 14.96 -51.53
CA MET A 1 8.02 15.65 -51.28
C MET A 1 8.04 16.21 -49.87
N PRO A 2 8.21 17.54 -49.71
CA PRO A 2 8.30 18.19 -48.41
C PRO A 2 6.92 18.65 -47.96
N ILE A 3 6.57 18.43 -46.69
CA ILE A 3 5.38 19.03 -46.08
C ILE A 3 5.85 20.16 -45.17
N THR A 4 5.44 21.37 -45.53
CA THR A 4 5.60 22.61 -44.78
C THR A 4 4.73 22.65 -43.52
N PRO A 5 5.07 23.53 -42.54
CA PRO A 5 4.46 23.58 -41.21
C PRO A 5 3.20 24.43 -41.20
N CYS A 6 2.21 24.07 -40.37
CA CYS A 6 1.00 24.87 -40.20
C CYS A 6 0.91 25.50 -38.80
N SER A 7 0.38 26.71 -38.81
CA SER A 7 0.55 27.81 -37.87
C SER A 7 -0.34 27.76 -36.63
N LEU A 8 0.10 28.53 -35.64
CA LEU A 8 -0.64 29.24 -34.59
C LEU A 8 -2.18 29.09 -34.60
N ARG A 9 -2.72 28.70 -33.43
CA ARG A 9 -3.96 29.28 -32.94
C ARG A 9 -3.85 29.62 -31.45
N ARG A 10 -3.55 30.89 -31.18
CA ARG A 10 -3.94 31.57 -29.93
C ARG A 10 -5.45 31.54 -29.88
N HIS A 11 -6.04 31.14 -28.75
CA HIS A 11 -7.39 31.56 -28.40
C HIS A 11 -7.50 31.92 -26.93
N ASN A 12 -8.28 32.97 -26.75
CA ASN A 12 -8.45 33.83 -25.59
C ASN A 12 -8.94 33.09 -24.34
N ARG A 13 -8.45 33.58 -23.20
CA ARG A 13 -9.11 33.44 -21.89
C ARG A 13 -10.51 34.07 -21.92
N PRO A 14 -11.49 33.52 -21.21
CA PRO A 14 -12.51 34.32 -20.56
C PRO A 14 -12.16 34.53 -19.08
N LEU A 15 -12.27 35.79 -18.70
CA LEU A 15 -12.37 36.29 -17.34
C LEU A 15 -13.68 35.78 -16.71
N CYS A 16 -13.61 35.32 -15.46
CA CYS A 16 -14.77 35.21 -14.58
C CYS A 16 -14.34 35.47 -13.13
N PRO A 17 -15.26 35.98 -12.29
CA PRO A 17 -14.99 37.14 -11.45
C PRO A 17 -15.00 36.83 -9.96
N PHE A 18 -14.36 37.72 -9.20
CA PHE A 18 -14.75 38.15 -7.85
C PHE A 18 -15.32 37.06 -6.93
N PHE A 19 -14.44 36.28 -6.31
CA PHE A 19 -14.72 35.72 -4.99
C PHE A 19 -13.93 36.52 -3.95
N ARG A 20 -14.72 37.19 -3.12
CA ARG A 20 -14.35 38.04 -2.00
C ARG A 20 -13.48 37.24 -1.03
N CYS A 21 -12.17 37.45 -1.07
CA CYS A 21 -11.27 37.01 0.00
C CYS A 21 -11.68 37.76 1.28
N LEU A 22 -12.18 37.03 2.28
CA LEU A 22 -12.13 37.52 3.66
C LEU A 22 -10.66 37.83 3.99
N PRO A 23 -10.36 38.91 4.73
CA PRO A 23 -9.03 39.15 5.24
C PRO A 23 -8.71 38.08 6.29
N THR A 24 -8.11 36.97 5.87
CA THR A 24 -7.41 36.08 6.79
C THR A 24 -6.31 36.92 7.42
N ALA A 25 -6.47 37.17 8.72
CA ALA A 25 -5.54 37.92 9.56
C ALA A 25 -4.10 37.58 9.18
N ALA A 26 -3.33 38.63 8.89
CA ALA A 26 -1.90 38.57 8.68
C ALA A 26 -1.27 37.85 9.87
N VAL A 27 -0.95 36.57 9.70
CA VAL A 27 -0.04 35.87 10.60
C VAL A 27 1.27 36.64 10.49
N PRO A 28 1.80 37.21 11.58
CA PRO A 28 3.04 37.96 11.52
C PRO A 28 4.09 37.05 10.88
N ASN A 29 4.72 37.58 9.84
CA ASN A 29 5.89 36.99 9.19
C ASN A 29 7.00 36.94 10.25
N VAL A 30 6.99 35.89 11.07
CA VAL A 30 8.11 35.54 11.93
C VAL A 30 9.19 35.10 10.97
N ARG A 31 9.98 36.08 10.52
CA ARG A 31 11.32 35.85 9.96
C ARG A 31 11.96 34.77 10.83
N PRO A 32 12.46 33.66 10.27
CA PRO A 32 13.31 32.79 11.04
C PRO A 32 14.48 33.66 11.50
N THR A 33 14.49 33.98 12.80
CA THR A 33 15.61 34.66 13.44
C THR A 33 16.83 33.82 13.10
N ALA A 34 17.75 34.43 12.34
CA ALA A 34 19.03 33.83 12.05
C ALA A 34 19.60 33.29 13.38
N PRO A 35 20.14 32.06 13.40
CA PRO A 35 20.84 31.60 14.59
C PRO A 35 21.92 32.64 14.93
N PRO A 36 22.12 33.01 16.21
CA PRO A 36 23.24 33.87 16.57
C PRO A 36 24.50 33.25 15.98
N LYS A 37 25.33 34.09 15.35
CA LYS A 37 26.64 33.72 14.79
C LYS A 37 27.35 32.85 15.82
N ALA A 38 27.32 31.54 15.59
CA ALA A 38 28.08 30.62 16.39
C ALA A 38 29.52 31.06 16.24
N ILE A 39 30.12 31.35 17.38
CA ILE A 39 31.53 31.65 17.57
C ILE A 39 32.31 30.76 16.62
N VAL A 40 33.09 31.39 15.75
CA VAL A 40 34.10 30.71 14.94
C VAL A 40 35.09 30.12 15.93
N ILE A 41 34.82 28.90 16.38
CA ILE A 41 35.83 28.04 16.98
C ILE A 41 36.51 27.37 15.80
N ASP A 42 37.77 27.74 15.61
CA ASP A 42 38.72 27.19 14.65
C ASP A 42 38.44 25.74 14.24
N ILE A 43 38.14 25.56 12.95
CA ILE A 43 38.12 24.26 12.28
C ILE A 43 39.55 23.67 12.16
N ALA A 44 40.58 24.39 12.63
CA ALA A 44 41.94 23.88 12.82
C ALA A 44 42.26 23.39 14.25
N ARG A 45 41.31 23.41 15.20
CA ARG A 45 41.57 23.00 16.60
C ARG A 45 40.52 22.08 17.24
N THR A 46 39.74 21.37 16.43
CA THR A 46 38.93 20.21 16.88
C THR A 46 39.22 18.93 16.07
N ARG A 47 40.38 18.90 15.41
CA ARG A 47 40.96 17.70 14.80
C ARG A 47 42.02 17.02 15.68
N LEU A 48 42.04 17.34 16.97
CA LEU A 48 42.97 16.78 17.97
C LEU A 48 42.28 16.35 19.28
N VAL A 49 40.99 15.96 19.23
CA VAL A 49 40.35 15.34 20.42
C VAL A 49 39.38 14.20 20.09
N HIS A 50 39.35 13.75 18.83
CA HIS A 50 38.51 12.61 18.41
C HIS A 50 39.31 11.43 17.84
N ASP A 51 40.64 11.46 17.99
CA ASP A 51 41.53 10.31 17.77
C ASP A 51 42.22 9.83 19.06
N THR A 52 41.91 10.43 20.23
CA THR A 52 42.46 9.99 21.52
C THR A 52 41.70 8.82 22.17
N TYR A 53 40.45 8.53 21.78
CA TYR A 53 39.70 7.33 22.22
C TYR A 53 39.70 6.20 21.19
N ARG A 54 40.68 6.18 20.28
CA ARG A 54 40.98 5.04 19.40
C ARG A 54 42.31 4.37 19.75
N ASN A 55 42.96 4.74 20.86
CA ASN A 55 44.26 4.20 21.22
C ASN A 55 44.47 3.87 22.71
N GLU A 56 43.41 3.80 23.52
CA GLU A 56 43.51 3.35 24.93
C GLU A 56 43.41 1.82 25.11
N TYR A 57 43.23 1.06 24.02
CA TYR A 57 43.36 -0.42 24.04
C TYR A 57 44.62 -0.90 23.32
N ARG A 58 45.70 -0.10 23.37
CA ARG A 58 47.04 -0.51 22.94
C ARG A 58 48.09 -0.34 24.04
N ALA A 59 47.65 -0.22 25.29
CA ALA A 59 48.46 -0.35 26.49
C ALA A 59 48.00 -1.60 27.25
N ASP A 60 48.45 -2.76 26.76
CA ASP A 60 48.54 -4.02 27.50
C ASP A 60 49.52 -4.92 26.74
N SER A 61 50.71 -4.38 26.52
CA SER A 61 51.89 -5.11 26.09
C SER A 61 52.98 -4.92 27.13
N VAL A 62 52.79 -5.50 28.31
CA VAL A 62 53.88 -5.69 29.26
C VAL A 62 53.77 -7.09 29.85
N LEU A 63 54.59 -7.98 29.30
CA LEU A 63 55.14 -9.21 29.85
C LEU A 63 54.27 -10.00 30.85
N SER A 64 53.64 -11.06 30.36
CA SER A 64 53.37 -12.24 31.19
C SER A 64 53.27 -13.46 30.29
N ASN A 65 53.80 -14.61 30.74
CA ASN A 65 53.56 -15.93 30.15
C ASN A 65 52.04 -16.21 30.12
N ARG A 66 51.36 -15.69 29.10
CA ARG A 66 49.91 -15.54 29.09
C ARG A 66 49.27 -16.85 28.64
N VAL A 67 48.45 -17.42 29.50
CA VAL A 67 47.65 -18.60 29.23
C VAL A 67 46.79 -18.42 27.96
N ASN A 68 46.79 -19.41 27.06
CA ASN A 68 46.12 -19.32 25.77
C ASN A 68 44.64 -19.70 25.85
N LEU A 69 43.77 -18.71 26.08
CA LEU A 69 42.31 -18.89 26.18
C LEU A 69 41.56 -18.94 24.83
N ARG A 70 42.25 -19.11 23.70
CA ARG A 70 41.63 -19.10 22.36
C ARG A 70 40.65 -20.26 22.18
N THR A 71 40.96 -21.43 22.75
CA THR A 71 40.11 -22.63 22.70
C THR A 71 38.86 -22.43 23.54
N GLN A 72 39.01 -21.91 24.76
CA GLN A 72 37.93 -21.62 25.71
C GLN A 72 36.99 -20.58 25.12
N LYS A 73 37.53 -19.50 24.52
CA LYS A 73 36.72 -18.50 23.81
C LYS A 73 35.97 -19.06 22.62
N ARG A 74 36.53 -20.06 21.91
CA ARG A 74 35.87 -20.78 20.82
C ARG A 74 34.77 -21.70 21.34
N LEU A 75 35.02 -22.45 22.41
CA LEU A 75 34.05 -23.33 23.03
C LEU A 75 32.88 -22.55 23.64
N ALA A 76 33.16 -21.46 24.37
CA ALA A 76 32.17 -20.54 24.91
C ALA A 76 31.27 -19.96 23.83
N ALA A 77 31.84 -19.53 22.69
CA ALA A 77 31.06 -19.05 21.55
C ALA A 77 30.08 -20.13 21.03
N SER A 78 30.55 -21.37 20.90
CA SER A 78 29.72 -22.51 20.46
C SER A 78 28.66 -22.92 21.47
N VAL A 79 28.94 -22.80 22.77
CA VAL A 79 28.04 -23.19 23.87
C VAL A 79 26.96 -22.14 24.09
N ILE A 80 27.30 -20.85 24.07
CA ILE A 80 26.38 -19.72 24.25
C ILE A 80 25.56 -19.43 22.96
N GLY A 81 26.02 -19.93 21.81
CA GLY A 81 25.40 -19.64 20.51
C GLY A 81 25.64 -18.20 20.04
N CYS A 82 26.81 -17.63 20.36
CA CYS A 82 27.18 -16.27 19.94
C CYS A 82 28.57 -16.25 19.28
N GLY A 83 28.89 -15.18 18.54
CA GLY A 83 30.22 -15.01 17.96
C GLY A 83 31.28 -14.70 19.02
N LYS A 84 32.54 -15.09 18.77
CA LYS A 84 33.70 -14.85 19.67
C LYS A 84 33.84 -13.39 20.14
N ARG A 85 33.37 -12.42 19.35
CA ARG A 85 33.37 -10.99 19.68
C ARG A 85 32.46 -10.65 20.88
N LYS A 86 31.39 -11.43 21.08
CA LYS A 86 30.39 -11.22 22.14
C LYS A 86 30.68 -12.04 23.40
N VAL A 87 31.66 -12.93 23.38
CA VAL A 87 32.14 -13.60 24.59
C VAL A 87 33.08 -12.67 25.35
N TRP A 88 32.77 -12.42 26.61
CA TRP A 88 33.65 -11.82 27.61
C TRP A 88 34.14 -12.92 28.55
N LEU A 89 35.43 -12.91 28.86
CA LEU A 89 36.10 -13.82 29.78
C LEU A 89 36.65 -12.93 30.90
N ASP A 90 36.45 -13.34 32.15
CA ASP A 90 37.00 -12.62 33.28
C ASP A 90 38.54 -12.61 33.24
N PRO A 91 39.21 -11.44 33.25
CA PRO A 91 40.67 -11.37 33.34
C PRO A 91 41.23 -11.71 34.73
N ASN A 92 40.41 -11.74 35.78
CA ASN A 92 40.87 -12.05 37.14
C ASN A 92 40.98 -13.57 37.36
N GLU A 93 40.04 -14.35 36.82
CA GLU A 93 39.95 -15.81 36.98
C GLU A 93 40.50 -16.60 35.78
N VAL A 94 41.68 -16.20 35.28
CA VAL A 94 42.30 -16.81 34.07
C VAL A 94 42.71 -18.27 34.30
N SER A 95 43.13 -18.62 35.51
CA SER A 95 43.54 -19.99 35.89
C SER A 95 42.36 -20.97 35.84
N GLU A 96 41.21 -20.59 36.38
CA GLU A 96 40.00 -21.42 36.38
C GLU A 96 39.46 -21.62 34.96
N ILE A 97 39.41 -20.54 34.17
CA ILE A 97 38.97 -20.61 32.77
C ILE A 97 39.90 -21.50 31.96
N SER A 98 41.22 -21.45 32.18
CA SER A 98 42.19 -22.27 31.48
C SER A 98 41.95 -23.78 31.64
N ASN A 99 41.60 -24.21 32.86
CA ASN A 99 41.39 -25.61 33.19
C ASN A 99 40.11 -26.20 32.52
N ALA A 100 39.23 -25.35 31.99
CA ALA A 100 37.98 -25.76 31.35
C ALA A 100 38.19 -26.20 29.88
N ASN A 101 38.43 -27.50 29.67
CA ASN A 101 38.63 -28.09 28.34
C ASN A 101 37.34 -28.64 27.69
N SER A 102 36.32 -29.00 28.49
CA SER A 102 35.06 -29.57 28.02
C SER A 102 33.96 -28.52 27.86
N ARG A 103 33.04 -28.73 26.91
CA ARG A 103 31.85 -27.88 26.73
C ARG A 103 30.97 -27.86 27.98
N GLN A 104 30.93 -28.96 28.75
CA GLN A 104 30.14 -29.03 29.97
C GLN A 104 30.71 -28.13 31.08
N THR A 105 32.04 -28.08 31.22
CA THR A 105 32.71 -27.18 32.16
C THR A 105 32.52 -25.72 31.77
N ILE A 106 32.59 -25.40 30.47
CA ILE A 106 32.30 -24.05 29.96
C ILE A 106 30.84 -23.64 30.25
N ARG A 107 29.88 -24.57 30.25
CA ARG A 107 28.50 -24.26 30.67
C ARG A 107 28.41 -23.87 32.14
N LYS A 108 29.18 -24.53 33.02
CA LYS A 108 29.27 -24.17 34.44
C LYS A 108 29.82 -22.76 34.59
N LEU A 109 30.97 -22.45 33.98
CA LEU A 109 31.57 -21.11 34.01
C LEU A 109 30.68 -19.99 33.45
N VAL A 110 29.76 -20.31 32.52
CA VAL A 110 28.75 -19.36 32.04
C VAL A 110 27.63 -19.14 33.08
N SER A 111 27.24 -20.20 33.78
CA SER A 111 26.27 -20.13 34.88
C SER A 111 26.83 -19.38 36.08
N ASP A 112 28.11 -19.60 36.39
CA ASP A 112 28.83 -18.98 37.51
C ASP A 112 29.20 -17.50 37.24
N GLY A 113 29.06 -17.05 35.99
CA GLY A 113 29.25 -15.65 35.60
C GLY A 113 30.67 -15.27 35.18
N LEU A 114 31.62 -16.21 35.19
CA LEU A 114 33.00 -15.99 34.74
C LEU A 114 33.10 -15.81 33.21
N ILE A 115 32.13 -16.35 32.47
CA ILE A 115 32.00 -16.16 31.03
C ILE A 115 30.65 -15.50 30.71
N ILE A 116 30.70 -14.24 30.25
CA ILE A 116 29.50 -13.43 30.02
C ILE A 116 29.28 -13.20 28.52
N ARG A 117 28.02 -13.27 28.10
CA ARG A 117 27.59 -12.78 26.79
C ARG A 117 27.42 -11.25 26.83
N LYS A 118 28.32 -10.53 26.17
CA LYS A 118 28.17 -9.08 25.97
C LYS A 118 26.89 -8.76 25.21
N PRO A 119 26.14 -7.72 25.60
CA PRO A 119 24.95 -7.31 24.87
C PRO A 119 25.29 -6.91 23.43
N VAL A 120 24.27 -6.97 22.57
CA VAL A 120 24.40 -6.52 21.18
C VAL A 120 24.58 -5.00 21.18
N THR A 121 25.45 -4.49 20.31
CA THR A 121 25.61 -3.05 20.13
C THR A 121 24.32 -2.50 19.53
N MET A 122 23.66 -1.59 20.23
CA MET A 122 22.36 -1.09 19.82
C MET A 122 22.48 -0.24 18.55
N HIS A 123 21.78 -0.64 17.49
CA HIS A 123 21.59 0.19 16.29
C HIS A 123 20.19 0.80 16.32
N SER A 124 20.08 2.04 16.81
CA SER A 124 18.79 2.74 16.86
C SER A 124 18.21 2.96 15.47
N ARG A 125 16.90 2.70 15.33
CA ARG A 125 16.12 2.94 14.10
C ARG A 125 15.29 4.22 14.15
N SER A 126 15.46 5.07 15.16
CA SER A 126 14.65 6.30 15.35
C SER A 126 14.64 7.19 14.10
N ARG A 127 15.82 7.57 13.60
CA ARG A 127 15.98 8.40 12.39
C ARG A 127 15.35 7.76 11.14
N ALA A 128 15.48 6.44 10.99
CA ALA A 128 14.89 5.73 9.85
C ALA A 128 13.35 5.70 9.93
N ARG A 129 12.77 5.59 11.13
CA ARG A 129 11.32 5.65 11.34
C ARG A 129 10.78 7.03 11.04
N GLU A 130 11.43 8.07 11.56
CA GLU A 130 11.08 9.47 11.31
C GLU A 130 11.10 9.80 9.80
N LEU A 131 12.16 9.39 9.10
CA LEU A 131 12.25 9.55 7.65
C LEU A 131 11.12 8.82 6.90
N ASN A 132 10.72 7.64 7.36
CA ASN A 132 9.62 6.89 6.75
C ASN A 132 8.25 7.55 6.98
N LEU A 133 8.03 8.16 8.15
CA LEU A 133 6.84 8.97 8.42
C LEU A 133 6.81 10.19 7.50
N ALA A 134 7.91 10.95 7.42
CA ALA A 134 8.03 12.08 6.50
C ALA A 134 7.81 11.66 5.03
N ARG A 135 8.32 10.50 4.61
CA ARG A 135 8.10 9.92 3.27
C ARG A 135 6.66 9.46 3.03
N ARG A 136 5.92 9.09 4.09
CA ARG A 136 4.49 8.73 4.02
C ARG A 136 3.64 9.97 3.77
N ASP A 137 3.99 11.08 4.43
CA ASP A 137 3.37 12.40 4.21
C ASP A 137 3.70 13.00 2.82
N GLY A 138 4.63 12.39 2.08
CA GLY A 138 4.99 12.81 0.72
C GLY A 138 6.30 13.60 0.62
N ARG A 139 6.98 13.89 1.74
CA ARG A 139 8.30 14.55 1.73
C ARG A 139 9.35 13.64 1.09
N HIS A 140 10.43 14.24 0.59
CA HIS A 140 11.56 13.55 -0.08
C HIS A 140 11.20 12.69 -1.32
N ARG A 141 10.10 12.99 -2.03
CA ARG A 141 9.67 12.29 -3.26
C ARG A 141 9.83 13.06 -4.59
N GLY A 142 10.37 14.28 -4.52
CA GLY A 142 10.57 15.15 -5.69
C GLY A 142 11.56 14.58 -6.72
N PHE A 143 11.60 15.18 -7.92
CA PHE A 143 12.38 14.68 -9.06
C PHE A 143 13.87 14.50 -8.74
N GLY A 144 14.50 15.44 -8.01
CA GLY A 144 15.92 15.35 -7.64
C GLY A 144 16.29 14.16 -6.72
N LYS A 145 15.32 13.52 -6.07
CA LYS A 145 15.53 12.31 -5.25
C LYS A 145 15.22 11.01 -5.99
N ARG A 146 14.73 11.07 -7.24
CA ARG A 146 14.44 9.89 -8.07
C ARG A 146 15.70 9.53 -8.85
N LYS A 147 16.15 8.27 -8.76
CA LYS A 147 17.36 7.78 -9.44
C LYS A 147 17.10 6.70 -10.49
N GLY A 148 15.93 6.07 -10.49
CA GLY A 148 15.52 5.05 -11.47
C GLY A 148 14.33 5.50 -12.31
N THR A 149 14.06 4.76 -13.39
CA THR A 149 12.92 4.99 -14.30
C THR A 149 11.58 4.82 -13.59
N ALA A 150 10.50 5.35 -14.18
CA ALA A 150 9.16 5.22 -13.61
C ALA A 150 8.73 3.75 -13.47
N ASP A 151 9.03 2.94 -14.48
CA ASP A 151 8.69 1.52 -14.51
C ASP A 151 9.50 0.70 -13.48
N ALA A 152 10.80 0.98 -13.31
CA ALA A 152 11.61 0.35 -12.27
C ALA A 152 11.11 0.66 -10.84
N ARG A 153 10.55 1.86 -10.64
CA ARG A 153 10.00 2.29 -9.34
C ARG A 153 8.62 1.68 -9.07
N MET A 154 7.76 1.64 -10.10
CA MET A 154 6.42 1.08 -10.07
C MET A 154 6.07 0.48 -11.44
N PRO A 155 6.24 -0.83 -11.61
CA PRO A 155 6.04 -1.47 -12.91
C PRO A 155 4.60 -1.35 -13.40
N GLN A 156 4.42 -1.05 -14.69
CA GLN A 156 3.09 -0.91 -15.30
C GLN A 156 2.27 -2.20 -15.17
N GLN A 157 2.92 -3.36 -15.27
CA GLN A 157 2.28 -4.66 -15.08
C GLN A 157 1.64 -4.79 -13.68
N VAL A 158 2.31 -4.31 -12.63
CA VAL A 158 1.78 -4.35 -11.25
C VAL A 158 0.56 -3.44 -11.12
N LEU A 159 0.58 -2.26 -11.73
CA LEU A 159 -0.57 -1.35 -11.73
C LEU A 159 -1.77 -1.96 -12.48
N TRP A 160 -1.53 -2.55 -13.65
CA TRP A 160 -2.53 -3.27 -14.44
C TRP A 160 -3.16 -4.42 -13.66
N MET A 161 -2.33 -5.27 -13.04
CA MET A 161 -2.79 -6.40 -12.22
C MET A 161 -3.63 -5.93 -11.03
N ARG A 162 -3.17 -4.92 -10.27
CA ARG A 162 -3.92 -4.36 -9.13
C ARG A 162 -5.28 -3.83 -9.58
N ARG A 163 -5.31 -3.07 -10.68
CA ARG A 163 -6.55 -2.52 -11.23
C ARG A 163 -7.53 -3.61 -11.64
N LEU A 164 -7.11 -4.57 -12.47
CA LEU A 164 -7.99 -5.66 -12.91
C LEU A 164 -8.54 -6.48 -11.74
N ARG A 165 -7.70 -6.79 -10.74
CA ARG A 165 -8.15 -7.53 -9.55
C ARG A 165 -9.21 -6.77 -8.76
N VAL A 166 -9.06 -5.45 -8.62
CA VAL A 166 -10.06 -4.59 -7.95
C VAL A 166 -11.39 -4.58 -8.71
N LEU A 167 -11.35 -4.43 -10.04
CA LEU A 167 -12.56 -4.42 -10.87
C LEU A 167 -13.28 -5.78 -10.82
N ARG A 168 -12.56 -6.89 -11.01
CA ARG A 168 -13.14 -8.24 -10.99
C ARG A 168 -13.70 -8.62 -9.62
N ARG A 169 -13.00 -8.28 -8.53
CA ARG A 169 -13.50 -8.50 -7.17
C ARG A 169 -14.81 -7.77 -6.91
N LEU A 170 -14.95 -6.54 -7.43
CA LEU A 170 -16.19 -5.79 -7.33
C LEU A 170 -17.34 -6.48 -8.09
N LEU A 171 -17.08 -6.92 -9.33
CA LEU A 171 -18.09 -7.63 -10.14
C LEU A 171 -18.56 -8.92 -9.46
N VAL A 172 -17.63 -9.72 -8.91
CA VAL A 172 -17.98 -10.94 -8.17
C VAL A 172 -18.85 -10.61 -6.96
N LYS A 173 -18.51 -9.58 -6.19
CA LYS A 173 -19.31 -9.13 -5.04
C LYS A 173 -20.71 -8.67 -5.46
N TYR A 174 -20.83 -7.94 -6.56
CA TYR A 174 -22.12 -7.43 -7.05
C TYR A 174 -23.00 -8.55 -7.60
N ARG A 175 -22.41 -9.58 -8.20
CA ARG A 175 -23.12 -10.79 -8.62
C ARG A 175 -23.64 -11.58 -7.43
N ALA A 176 -22.79 -11.80 -6.41
CA ALA A 176 -23.18 -12.51 -5.20
C ALA A 176 -24.28 -11.78 -4.40
N SER A 177 -24.30 -10.44 -4.44
CA SER A 177 -25.36 -9.63 -3.81
C SER A 177 -26.61 -9.43 -4.70
N GLY A 178 -26.67 -10.04 -5.88
CA GLY A 178 -27.80 -9.89 -6.81
C GLY A 178 -27.98 -8.50 -7.41
N LYS A 179 -27.00 -7.59 -7.22
CA LYS A 179 -27.08 -6.23 -7.79
C LYS A 179 -26.94 -6.24 -9.31
N ILE A 180 -26.20 -7.21 -9.83
CA ILE A 180 -26.02 -7.44 -11.27
C ILE A 180 -26.40 -8.88 -11.59
N ASP A 181 -26.95 -9.05 -12.79
CA ASP A 181 -27.26 -10.35 -13.36
C ASP A 181 -26.03 -11.03 -13.98
N LYS A 182 -26.10 -12.35 -14.23
CA LYS A 182 -25.06 -13.16 -14.87
C LYS A 182 -24.67 -12.63 -16.26
N HIS A 183 -25.64 -12.18 -17.05
CA HIS A 183 -25.37 -11.69 -18.41
C HIS A 183 -24.58 -10.39 -18.39
N LEU A 184 -25.06 -9.41 -17.60
CA LEU A 184 -24.38 -8.13 -17.40
C LEU A 184 -22.99 -8.32 -16.77
N TYR A 185 -22.83 -9.30 -15.86
CA TYR A 185 -21.52 -9.65 -15.30
C TYR A 185 -20.53 -10.09 -16.38
N HIS A 186 -20.94 -10.95 -17.31
CA HIS A 186 -20.05 -11.50 -18.33
C HIS A 186 -19.56 -10.43 -19.31
N GLU A 187 -20.46 -9.55 -19.75
CA GLU A 187 -20.13 -8.39 -20.59
C GLU A 187 -19.12 -7.48 -19.88
N LEU A 188 -19.42 -7.06 -18.64
CA LEU A 188 -18.55 -6.18 -17.87
C LEU A 188 -17.19 -6.81 -17.53
N TYR A 189 -17.14 -8.14 -17.41
CA TYR A 189 -15.90 -8.87 -17.18
C TYR A 189 -14.94 -8.75 -18.37
N HIS A 190 -15.45 -8.90 -19.59
CA HIS A 190 -14.69 -8.72 -20.83
C HIS A 190 -14.34 -7.26 -21.08
N SER A 191 -15.28 -6.33 -20.89
CA SER A 191 -15.02 -4.89 -20.99
C SER A 191 -13.97 -4.40 -19.99
N SER A 192 -13.92 -5.00 -18.80
CA SER A 192 -12.84 -4.76 -17.82
C SER A 192 -11.49 -5.28 -18.31
N LYS A 193 -11.45 -6.46 -18.94
CA LYS A 193 -10.23 -7.00 -19.58
C LYS A 193 -9.77 -6.09 -20.73
N GLY A 194 -10.71 -5.52 -21.49
CA GLY A 194 -10.49 -4.59 -22.60
C GLY A 194 -10.13 -3.15 -22.20
N ASN A 195 -9.86 -2.86 -20.93
CA ASN A 195 -9.44 -1.52 -20.46
C ASN A 195 -10.48 -0.40 -20.68
N ALA A 196 -11.76 -0.74 -20.82
CA ALA A 196 -12.86 0.23 -20.90
C ALA A 196 -12.96 1.06 -19.61
N PHE A 197 -12.69 0.44 -18.45
CA PHE A 197 -12.78 1.08 -17.14
C PHE A 197 -11.39 1.41 -16.57
N LYS A 198 -11.14 2.70 -16.26
CA LYS A 198 -9.86 3.16 -15.71
C LYS A 198 -9.74 2.98 -14.20
N HIS A 199 -10.85 3.04 -13.46
CA HIS A 199 -10.89 2.88 -12.01
C HIS A 199 -12.24 2.33 -11.56
N LYS A 200 -12.32 1.88 -10.30
CA LYS A 200 -13.52 1.27 -9.71
C LYS A 200 -14.77 2.15 -9.86
N ARG A 201 -14.63 3.46 -9.67
CA ARG A 201 -15.75 4.41 -9.77
C ARG A 201 -16.39 4.44 -11.17
N ALA A 202 -15.59 4.42 -12.24
CA ALA A 202 -16.11 4.42 -13.61
C ALA A 202 -16.92 3.15 -13.91
N LEU A 203 -16.49 2.00 -13.38
CA LEU A 203 -17.25 0.76 -13.49
C LEU A 203 -18.59 0.85 -12.74
N VAL A 204 -18.61 1.43 -11.54
CA VAL A 204 -19.85 1.60 -10.75
C VAL A 204 -20.82 2.54 -11.46
N GLU A 205 -20.33 3.66 -11.98
CA GLU A 205 -21.14 4.62 -12.74
C GLU A 205 -21.75 3.97 -13.98
N HIS A 206 -20.97 3.16 -14.71
CA HIS A 206 -21.47 2.39 -15.85
C HIS A 206 -22.54 1.38 -15.45
N ILE A 207 -22.35 0.64 -14.35
CA ILE A 207 -23.35 -0.32 -13.85
C ILE A 207 -24.65 0.40 -13.49
N HIS A 208 -24.58 1.55 -12.83
CA HIS A 208 -25.77 2.32 -12.46
C HIS A 208 -26.52 2.81 -13.70
N ARG A 209 -25.80 3.30 -14.71
CA ARG A 209 -26.39 3.71 -16.00
C ARG A 209 -27.08 2.55 -16.71
N ALA A 210 -26.37 1.43 -16.91
CA ALA A 210 -26.90 0.25 -17.58
C ALA A 210 -28.12 -0.35 -16.84
N LYS A 211 -28.12 -0.31 -15.50
CA LYS A 211 -29.28 -0.73 -14.72
C LYS A 211 -30.48 0.21 -14.88
N ALA A 212 -30.25 1.51 -14.91
CA ALA A 212 -31.31 2.49 -15.12
C ALA A 212 -31.93 2.37 -16.52
N GLU A 213 -31.12 2.09 -17.54
CA GLU A 213 -31.58 1.80 -18.90
C GLU A 213 -32.44 0.53 -18.94
N LYS A 214 -31.93 -0.58 -18.41
CA LYS A 214 -32.67 -1.86 -18.36
C LYS A 214 -33.98 -1.76 -17.55
N ALA A 215 -34.00 -0.96 -16.49
CA ALA A 215 -35.22 -0.73 -15.71
C ALA A 215 -36.26 0.07 -16.50
N ARG A 216 -35.84 1.07 -17.28
CA ARG A 216 -36.72 1.84 -18.16
C ARG A 216 -37.31 0.97 -19.28
N GLU A 217 -36.47 0.15 -19.92
CA GLU A 217 -36.92 -0.80 -20.95
C GLU A 217 -37.96 -1.78 -20.41
N ARG A 218 -37.72 -2.35 -19.22
CA ARG A 218 -38.67 -3.26 -18.57
C ARG A 218 -40.00 -2.58 -18.27
N ALA A 219 -40.00 -1.36 -17.76
CA ALA A 219 -41.24 -0.64 -17.45
C ALA A 219 -42.09 -0.40 -18.73
N LEU A 220 -41.43 -0.06 -19.85
CA LEU A 220 -42.11 0.10 -21.14
C LEU A 220 -42.68 -1.23 -21.66
N GLU A 221 -41.93 -2.33 -21.52
CA GLU A 221 -42.39 -3.66 -21.91
C GLU A 221 -43.59 -4.13 -21.06
N GLU A 222 -43.54 -3.93 -19.75
CA GLU A 222 -44.63 -4.22 -18.82
C GLU A 222 -45.89 -3.41 -19.17
N GLU A 223 -45.76 -2.13 -19.52
CA GLU A 223 -46.89 -1.31 -19.97
C GLU A 223 -47.50 -1.85 -21.28
N MET A 224 -46.66 -2.18 -22.26
CA MET A 224 -47.11 -2.67 -23.57
C MET A 224 -47.75 -4.06 -23.47
N THR A 225 -47.19 -4.94 -22.66
CA THR A 225 -47.75 -6.27 -22.39
C THR A 225 -49.07 -6.17 -21.65
N ALA A 226 -49.20 -5.28 -20.66
CA ALA A 226 -50.46 -5.03 -19.97
C ALA A 226 -51.56 -4.53 -20.92
N LYS A 227 -51.23 -3.61 -21.85
CA LYS A 227 -52.17 -3.16 -22.91
C LYS A 227 -52.60 -4.32 -23.81
N ARG A 228 -51.65 -5.16 -24.24
CA ARG A 228 -51.95 -6.36 -25.06
C ARG A 228 -52.85 -7.36 -24.32
N GLN A 229 -52.58 -7.62 -23.05
CA GLN A 229 -53.39 -8.53 -22.21
C GLN A 229 -54.80 -7.99 -22.00
N LYS A 230 -54.97 -6.70 -21.72
CA LYS A 230 -56.29 -6.06 -21.61
C LYS A 230 -57.10 -6.21 -22.91
N ASN A 231 -56.47 -5.98 -24.06
CA ASN A 231 -57.12 -6.13 -25.36
C ASN A 231 -57.46 -7.60 -25.66
N LYS A 232 -56.58 -8.54 -25.31
CA LYS A 232 -56.84 -9.98 -25.46
C LYS A 232 -58.02 -10.43 -24.60
N ALA A 233 -58.03 -10.07 -23.31
CA ALA A 233 -59.12 -10.39 -22.40
C ALA A 233 -60.46 -9.76 -22.84
N ALA A 234 -60.45 -8.54 -23.39
CA ALA A 234 -61.65 -7.92 -23.95
C ALA A 234 -62.18 -8.69 -25.17
N ARG A 235 -61.30 -9.21 -26.04
CA ARG A 235 -61.67 -10.05 -27.18
C ARG A 235 -62.24 -11.40 -26.73
N GLU A 236 -61.59 -12.06 -25.78
CA GLU A 236 -62.04 -13.35 -25.22
C GLU A 236 -63.43 -13.20 -24.58
N ARG A 237 -63.65 -12.17 -23.75
CA ARG A 237 -64.98 -11.87 -23.18
C ARG A 237 -66.04 -11.61 -24.24
N LYS A 238 -65.69 -10.98 -25.36
CA LYS A 238 -66.63 -10.74 -26.47
C LYS A 238 -66.99 -12.06 -27.18
N MET A 239 -66.00 -12.92 -27.39
CA MET A 239 -66.22 -14.26 -27.96
C MET A 239 -67.09 -15.11 -27.03
N GLU A 240 -66.78 -15.16 -25.73
CA GLU A 240 -67.57 -15.87 -24.72
C GLU A 240 -69.02 -15.40 -24.66
N ARG A 241 -69.27 -14.09 -24.75
CA ARG A 241 -70.64 -13.54 -24.84
C ARG A 241 -71.36 -13.98 -26.10
N GLN A 242 -70.67 -14.00 -27.25
CA GLN A 242 -71.25 -14.46 -28.51
C GLN A 242 -71.57 -15.96 -28.49
N THR A 243 -70.66 -16.78 -27.95
CA THR A 243 -70.89 -18.22 -27.80
C THR A 243 -72.00 -18.50 -26.80
N ALA A 244 -72.04 -17.81 -25.66
CA ALA A 244 -73.13 -17.95 -24.69
C ALA A 244 -74.49 -17.55 -25.28
N LYS A 245 -74.55 -16.44 -26.03
CA LYS A 245 -75.76 -16.02 -26.76
C LYS A 245 -76.18 -17.08 -27.79
N ARG A 246 -75.24 -17.63 -28.56
CA ARG A 246 -75.51 -18.68 -29.56
C ARG A 246 -76.06 -19.95 -28.90
N ASN A 247 -75.46 -20.37 -27.78
CA ASN A 247 -75.90 -21.57 -27.06
C ASN A 247 -77.28 -21.39 -26.41
N ALA A 248 -77.59 -20.19 -25.89
CA ALA A 248 -78.91 -19.89 -25.34
C ALA A 248 -80.01 -19.98 -26.41
N LEU A 249 -79.78 -19.39 -27.60
CA LEU A 249 -80.72 -19.49 -28.72
C LEU A 249 -80.94 -20.93 -29.17
N ALA A 250 -79.88 -21.75 -29.24
CA ALA A 250 -80.01 -23.16 -29.63
C ALA A 250 -80.69 -24.03 -28.56
N GLY A 251 -80.75 -23.61 -27.29
CA GLY A 251 -81.45 -24.31 -26.22
C GLY A 251 -82.95 -23.98 -26.15
N GLU A 252 -83.38 -22.86 -26.70
CA GLU A 252 -84.81 -22.49 -26.85
C GLU A 252 -85.51 -23.32 -27.95
N ASP A 253 -84.75 -23.98 -28.83
CA ASP A 253 -85.26 -24.80 -29.94
C ASP A 253 -85.45 -26.30 -29.56
N GLU A 254 -85.04 -26.75 -28.36
CA GLU A 254 -85.15 -28.16 -27.91
C GLU A 254 -86.22 -28.43 -26.82
N GLU A 255 -87.11 -27.46 -26.53
CA GLU A 255 -88.32 -27.62 -25.68
C GLU A 255 -89.61 -27.46 -26.52
#